data_AF-A0A3C0BI37-F1
#
_entry.id   AF-A0A3C0BI37-F1
#
_cell.length_a   1.000
_cell.length_b   1.000
_cell.length_c   1.000
_cell.angle_alpha   90.00
_cell.angle_beta   90.00
_cell.angle_gamma   90.00
#
_symmetry.space_group_name_H-M   'P 1'
#
loop_
_entity.id
_entity.type
_entity.pdbx_description
1 polymer ?
#
loop_
_entity_poly.entity_id
_entity_poly.type
_entity_poly.pdbx_seq_one_letter_code
_entity_poly.pdbx_strand_id
1 'polypeptide(L)' 'MVIQIFGTAKNFDVKKAERWFSERRIPFQSIDLKEKGMSAGELDSVLVCLEKSAGSRTAALE' A
#
# COMPACT_ATOMS: atom_id res chain seq x y z
N MET A 1 4.60 15.15 -0.30
CA MET A 1 4.13 13.81 0.08
C MET A 1 4.98 12.79 -0.65
N VAL A 2 5.51 11.79 0.05
CA VAL A 2 6.33 10.73 -0.55
C VAL A 2 5.43 9.53 -0.85
N ILE A 3 5.78 8.71 -1.84
CA ILE A 3 5.06 7.46 -2.13
C ILE A 3 5.28 6.49 -0.96
N GLN A 4 4.23 5.84 -0.46
CA GLN A 4 4.33 4.81 0.57
C GLN A 4 3.99 3.44 -0.01
N ILE A 5 4.80 2.43 0.31
CA ILE A 5 4.60 1.04 -0.10
C ILE A 5 4.35 0.23 1.18
N PHE A 6 3.12 -0.23 1.33
CA PHE A 6 2.73 -1.13 2.42
C PHE A 6 2.87 -2.58 1.97
N GLY A 7 3.56 -3.40 2.77
CA GLY A 7 3.82 -4.77 2.38
C GLY A 7 4.55 -5.57 3.46
N THR A 8 5.07 -6.74 3.09
CA THR A 8 5.98 -7.50 3.97
C THR A 8 7.24 -7.85 3.20
N ALA A 9 8.38 -7.93 3.88
CA ALA A 9 9.66 -8.25 3.24
C ALA A 9 9.72 -9.66 2.60
N LYS A 10 8.76 -10.55 2.90
CA LYS A 10 8.65 -11.88 2.26
C LYS A 10 7.87 -11.86 0.93
N ASN A 11 7.17 -10.78 0.59
CA ASN A 11 6.37 -10.71 -0.63
C ASN A 11 7.24 -10.25 -1.82
N PHE A 12 7.29 -11.06 -2.88
CA PHE A 12 8.04 -10.72 -4.10
C PHE A 12 7.45 -9.53 -4.86
N ASP A 13 6.14 -9.31 -4.80
CA ASP A 13 5.50 -8.20 -5.51
C ASP A 13 5.80 -6.85 -4.85
N VAL A 14 5.91 -6.83 -3.52
CA VAL A 14 6.39 -5.66 -2.77
C VAL A 14 7.82 -5.32 -3.20
N LYS A 15 8.71 -6.32 -3.28
CA LYS A 15 10.09 -6.13 -3.75
C LYS A 15 10.16 -5.63 -5.20
N LYS A 16 9.27 -6.12 -6.08
CA LYS A 16 9.17 -5.62 -7.46
C LYS A 16 8.75 -4.15 -7.47
N ALA A 17 7.78 -3.75 -6.65
CA ALA A 17 7.35 -2.37 -6.53
C ALA A 17 8.49 -1.46 -6.04
N GLU A 18 9.15 -1.82 -4.94
CA GLU A 18 10.32 -1.09 -4.41
C GLU A 18 11.43 -0.96 -5.47
N ARG A 19 11.72 -2.04 -6.19
CA ARG A 19 12.71 -2.04 -7.28
C ARG A 19 12.31 -1.10 -8.42
N TRP A 20 11.04 -1.10 -8.81
CA TRP A 20 10.53 -0.25 -9.88
C TRP A 20 10.73 1.24 -9.56
N PHE A 21 10.42 1.67 -8.33
CA PHE A 21 10.57 3.06 -7.89
C PHE A 21 12.03 3.44 -7.64
N SER A 22 12.82 2.56 -7.02
CA SER A 22 14.24 2.80 -6.77
C SER A 22 15.08 2.93 -8.05
N GLU A 23 14.86 2.05 -9.05
CA GLU A 23 15.54 2.12 -10.35
C GLU A 23 15.25 3.43 -11.10
N ARG A 24 14.10 4.04 -10.85
CA ARG A 24 13.68 5.33 -11.43
C ARG A 24 14.04 6.53 -10.56
N ARG A 25 14.73 6.31 -9.43
CA ARG A 25 15.11 7.35 -8.45
C ARG A 25 13.90 8.12 -7.91
N ILE A 26 12.74 7.47 -7.81
CA ILE A 26 11.54 8.06 -7.22
C ILE A 26 11.59 7.78 -5.72
N PRO A 27 11.56 8.80 -4.84
CA PRO A 27 11.61 8.59 -3.40
C PRO A 27 10.33 7.89 -2.93
N PHE A 28 10.50 6.85 -2.12
CA PHE A 28 9.41 6.10 -1.49
C PHE A 28 9.77 5.73 -0.05
N GLN A 29 8.74 5.45 0.74
CA GLN A 29 8.84 4.89 2.09
C GLN A 29 8.26 3.47 2.05
N SER A 30 9.05 2.47 2.41
CA SER A 30 8.53 1.12 2.64
C SER A 30 8.08 0.96 4.09
N ILE A 31 6.92 0.35 4.30
CA ILE A 31 6.34 0.07 5.62
C ILE A 31 6.06 -1.43 5.69
N ASP A 32 6.76 -2.13 6.60
CA ASP A 32 6.49 -3.55 6.86
C ASP A 32 5.28 -3.68 7.79
N LEU A 33 4.21 -4.26 7.26
CA LEU A 33 2.95 -4.49 7.98
C LEU A 33 3.10 -5.46 9.17
N LYS A 34 4.18 -6.26 9.23
CA LYS A 34 4.48 -7.10 10.40
C LYS A 34 5.05 -6.31 11.57
N GLU A 35 5.79 -5.24 11.28
CA GLU A 35 6.41 -4.40 12.31
C GLU A 35 5.48 -3.25 12.70
N LYS A 36 4.77 -2.68 11.72
CA LYS A 36 3.88 -1.54 11.91
C LYS A 36 2.62 -1.69 11.06
N GLY A 37 1.48 -1.87 11.72
CA GLY A 37 0.18 -1.86 11.07
C GLY A 37 -0.19 -0.48 10.50
N MET A 38 -1.12 -0.47 9.55
CA MET A 38 -1.71 0.78 9.05
C MET A 38 -2.49 1.50 10.16
N SER A 39 -2.41 2.82 10.19
CA SER A 39 -3.30 3.63 11.01
C SER A 39 -4.74 3.59 10.47
N ALA A 40 -5.71 3.94 11.32
CA ALA A 40 -7.12 3.96 10.92
C ALA A 40 -7.39 4.89 9.72
N GLY A 41 -6.70 6.04 9.66
CA GLY A 41 -6.86 7.00 8.54
C GLY A 41 -6.21 6.54 7.23
N GLU A 42 -5.07 5.83 7.31
CA GLU A 42 -4.45 5.22 6.14
C GLU A 42 -5.33 4.10 5.58
N LEU A 43 -5.88 3.25 6.46
CA LEU A 43 -6.80 2.19 6.06
C LEU A 43 -8.07 2.75 5.42
N ASP A 44 -8.69 3.79 6.00
CA ASP A 44 -9.87 4.42 5.43
C ASP A 44 -9.59 5.02 4.05
N SER A 45 -8.44 5.65 3.87
CA SER A 45 -8.02 6.19 2.57
C SER A 45 -7.88 5.10 1.49
N VAL A 46 -7.36 3.93 1.87
CA VAL A 46 -7.25 2.77 0.97
C VAL A 46 -8.65 2.22 0.62
N LEU A 47 -9.53 2.08 1.62
CA LEU A 47 -10.90 1.58 1.42
C LEU A 47 -11.70 2.47 0.48
N VAL A 48 -11.62 3.80 0.64
CA VAL A 48 -12.29 4.76 -0.25
C VAL A 48 -11.80 4.62 -1.71
N CYS A 49 -10.54 4.24 -1.92
CA CYS A 49 -10.01 3.98 -3.25
C CYS A 49 -10.56 2.66 -3.83
N LEU A 50 -10.58 1.61 -3.02
CA LEU A 50 -11.12 0.30 -3.40
C LEU A 50 -12.62 0.38 -3.70
N GLU A 51 -13.38 1.14 -2.93
CA GLU A 51 -14.80 1.42 -3.16
C GLU A 51 -15.09 1.97 -4.56
N LYS A 52 -14.28 2.92 -5.02
CA LYS A 52 -14.43 3.49 -6.38
C LYS A 52 -14.21 2.45 -7.47
N SER A 53 -13.44 1.42 -7.18
CA SER A 53 -13.05 0.37 -8.13
C SER A 53 -14.01 -0.83 -8.07
N ALA A 54 -14.49 -1.19 -6.88
CA ALA A 54 -15.37 -2.33 -6.61
C ALA A 54 -16.86 -1.96 -6.60
N GLY A 55 -17.20 -0.67 -6.56
CA GLY A 55 -18.58 -0.16 -6.62
C GLY A 55 -19.30 -0.05 -5.27
N SER A 56 -18.84 -0.72 -4.21
CA SER A 56 -19.40 -0.56 -2.85
C SER A 56 -18.37 -0.82 -1.74
N ARG A 57 -18.61 -0.25 -0.55
CA ARG A 57 -17.75 -0.40 0.64
C ARG A 57 -17.73 -1.81 1.19
N THR A 58 -18.86 -2.49 1.16
CA THR A 58 -18.98 -3.87 1.64
C THR A 58 -18.13 -4.81 0.78
N ALA A 59 -18.12 -4.59 -0.55
CA ALA A 59 -17.28 -5.36 -1.48
C ALA A 59 -15.78 -5.04 -1.39
N ALA A 60 -15.40 -3.93 -0.76
CA ALA A 60 -14.00 -3.54 -0.55
C ALA A 60 -13.41 -4.09 0.77
N LEU A 61 -14.27 -4.57 1.67
CA LEU A 61 -13.90 -5.15 2.96
C LEU A 61 -13.79 -6.69 2.91
N GLU A 62 -14.40 -7.32 1.90
CA GLU A 62 -14.30 -8.76 1.61
C GLU A 62 -13.07 -9.07 0.72
#